data_AF-A0A1E4FU06-F1
#
_entry.id   AF-A0A1E4FU06-F1
#
_cell.length_a   1.000
_cell.length_b   1.000
_cell.length_c   1.000
_cell.angle_alpha   90.00
_cell.angle_beta   90.00
_cell.angle_gamma   90.00
#
_symmetry.space_group_name_H-M   'P 1'
#
loop_
_entity.id
_entity.type
_entity.pdbx_description
1 polymer ?
#
loop_
_entity_poly.entity_id
_entity_poly.type
_entity_poly.pdbx_seq_one_letter_code
_entity_poly.pdbx_strand_id
1 'polypeptide(L)'
;MGQLLALLDKEALERVVVQSIIEHRRLLDIAETTFEAMNADKGDGTAAREAYVCAMLNSKVQTEVVALLLDKLGYVPEVQAETSSDD
;
A
#
# COMPACT_ATOMS: atom_id res chain seq x y z
N MET A 1 -8.66 -10.07 13.11
CA MET A 1 -7.33 -9.44 13.00
C MET A 1 -6.55 -9.43 14.31
N GLY A 2 -7.08 -8.92 15.43
CA GLY A 2 -6.31 -8.73 16.67
C GLY A 2 -5.63 -9.99 17.25
N GLN A 3 -6.24 -11.18 17.12
CA GLN A 3 -5.64 -12.45 17.55
C GLN A 3 -4.48 -12.91 16.65
N LEU A 4 -4.51 -12.57 15.35
CA LEU A 4 -3.42 -12.90 14.41
C LEU A 4 -2.18 -12.08 14.72
N LEU A 5 -2.35 -10.77 14.98
CA LEU A 5 -1.25 -9.87 15.31
C LEU A 5 -0.65 -10.15 16.70
N ALA A 6 -1.39 -10.81 17.59
CA ALA A 6 -0.88 -11.23 18.90
C ALA A 6 0.15 -12.38 18.82
N LEU A 7 0.29 -13.04 17.67
CA LEU A 7 1.32 -14.06 17.42
C LEU A 7 2.71 -13.45 17.16
N LEU A 8 2.77 -12.14 16.90
CA LEU A 8 4.02 -11.43 16.63
C LEU A 8 4.55 -10.81 17.92
N ASP A 9 5.86 -10.93 18.13
CA ASP A 9 6.54 -10.06 19.09
C ASP A 9 6.63 -8.61 18.55
N LYS A 10 7.11 -7.69 19.39
CA LYS A 10 7.15 -6.26 19.04
C LYS A 10 8.01 -5.99 17.80
N GLU A 11 9.18 -6.62 17.72
CA GLU A 11 10.10 -6.39 16.60
C GLU A 11 9.55 -6.97 15.29
N ALA A 12 8.92 -8.13 15.34
CA ALA A 12 8.25 -8.75 14.20
C ALA A 12 7.06 -7.91 13.75
N LEU A 13 6.25 -7.40 14.69
CA LEU A 13 5.15 -6.48 14.39
C LEU A 13 5.65 -5.22 13.69
N GLU A 14 6.70 -4.59 14.22
CA GLU A 14 7.31 -3.40 13.62
C GLU A 14 7.83 -3.65 12.20
N ARG A 15 8.52 -4.77 11.97
CA ARG A 15 8.94 -5.18 10.61
C ARG A 15 7.75 -5.36 9.67
N VAL A 16 6.68 -6.00 10.13
CA VAL A 16 5.45 -6.18 9.33
C VAL A 16 4.79 -4.84 9.01
N VAL A 17 4.76 -3.91 9.97
CA VAL A 17 4.23 -2.55 9.75
C VAL A 17 5.05 -1.81 8.70
N VAL A 18 6.38 -1.83 8.80
CA VAL A 18 7.28 -1.20 7.81
C VAL A 18 7.03 -1.77 6.41
N GLN A 19 6.99 -3.10 6.27
CA GLN A 19 6.71 -3.75 4.99
C GLN A 19 5.32 -3.40 4.46
N SER A 20 4.31 -3.33 5.32
CA SER A 20 2.95 -2.97 4.92
C SER A 20 2.84 -1.52 4.44
N ILE A 21 3.60 -0.60 5.04
CA ILE A 21 3.71 0.80 4.58
C ILE A 21 4.40 0.88 3.21
N ILE A 22 5.48 0.13 3.00
CA ILE A 22 6.18 0.07 1.70
C ILE A 22 5.22 -0.45 0.62
N GLU A 23 4.52 -1.55 0.90
CA GLU A 23 3.54 -2.12 -0.03
C GLU A 23 2.38 -1.16 -0.30
N HIS A 24 1.93 -0.40 0.70
CA HIS A 24 0.90 0.62 0.50
C HIS A 24 1.36 1.70 -0.48
N ARG A 25 2.59 2.20 -0.36
CA ARG A 25 3.18 3.16 -1.30
C ARG A 25 3.22 2.57 -2.72
N ARG A 26 3.71 1.34 -2.87
CA ARG A 26 3.76 0.64 -4.16
C ARG A 26 2.37 0.50 -4.80
N LEU A 27 1.35 0.19 -4.02
CA LEU A 27 -0.04 0.08 -4.51
C LEU A 27 -0.64 1.44 -4.89
N LEU A 28 -0.24 2.52 -4.21
CA LEU A 28 -0.61 3.88 -4.62
C LEU A 28 0.02 4.23 -5.97
N ASP A 29 1.30 3.95 -6.17
CA ASP A 29 2.00 4.22 -7.44
C ASP A 29 1.34 3.46 -8.62
N ILE A 30 0.92 2.21 -8.39
CA ILE A 30 0.16 1.43 -9.38
C ILE A 30 -1.21 2.06 -9.64
N ALA A 31 -1.92 2.50 -8.61
CA ALA A 31 -3.21 3.15 -8.76
C ALA A 31 -3.10 4.48 -9.53
N GLU A 32 -2.02 5.24 -9.33
CA GLU A 32 -1.72 6.45 -10.08
C GLU A 32 -1.40 6.14 -11.54
N THR A 33 -0.51 5.18 -11.79
CA THR A 33 -0.15 4.75 -13.16
C THR A 33 -1.37 4.26 -13.95
N THR A 34 -2.24 3.48 -13.32
CA THR A 34 -3.47 2.97 -13.96
C THR A 34 -4.51 4.07 -14.18
N PHE A 35 -4.58 5.07 -13.30
CA PHE A 35 -5.41 6.25 -13.49
C PHE A 35 -4.94 7.07 -14.69
N GLU A 36 -3.63 7.32 -14.81
CA GLU A 36 -3.05 8.01 -15.96
C GLU A 36 -3.30 7.25 -17.26
N ALA A 37 -3.10 5.93 -17.26
CA ALA A 37 -3.38 5.08 -18.42
C ALA A 37 -4.86 5.11 -18.83
N MET A 38 -5.78 5.08 -17.86
CA MET A 38 -7.22 5.23 -18.10
C MET A 38 -7.56 6.59 -18.72
N ASN A 39 -6.93 7.67 -18.26
CA ASN A 39 -7.16 9.01 -18.83
C ASN A 39 -6.55 9.20 -20.22
N ALA A 40 -5.45 8.48 -20.51
CA ALA A 40 -4.79 8.52 -21.80
C ALA A 40 -5.43 7.59 -22.85
N ASP A 41 -6.30 6.66 -22.43
CA ASP A 41 -6.97 5.73 -23.33
C ASP A 41 -7.91 6.46 -24.30
N LYS A 42 -7.75 6.14 -25.59
CA LYS A 42 -8.58 6.67 -26.68
C LYS A 42 -9.56 5.62 -27.22
N GLY A 43 -9.53 4.41 -26.66
CA GLY A 43 -10.39 3.27 -26.99
C GLY A 43 -11.72 3.27 -26.25
N ASP A 44 -12.27 2.08 -26.02
CA ASP A 44 -13.54 1.91 -25.29
C ASP A 44 -13.43 2.17 -23.78
N GLY A 45 -12.21 2.34 -23.23
CA GLY A 45 -11.98 2.68 -21.83
C GLY A 45 -12.24 1.55 -20.83
N THR A 46 -12.76 0.39 -21.26
CA THR A 46 -13.31 -0.62 -20.34
C THR A 46 -12.20 -1.30 -19.56
N ALA A 47 -11.20 -1.83 -20.25
CA ALA A 47 -10.08 -2.54 -19.62
C ALA A 47 -9.23 -1.62 -18.72
N ALA A 48 -8.97 -0.38 -19.18
CA ALA A 48 -8.20 0.59 -18.40
C ALA A 48 -8.95 1.04 -17.13
N ARG A 49 -10.28 1.21 -17.24
CA ARG A 49 -11.14 1.50 -16.09
C ARG A 49 -11.20 0.35 -15.08
N GLU A 50 -11.34 -0.89 -15.54
CA GLU A 50 -11.31 -2.07 -14.68
C GLU A 50 -9.96 -2.20 -13.96
N ALA A 51 -8.85 -1.99 -14.67
CA ALA A 51 -7.51 -2.01 -14.09
C ALA A 51 -7.35 -0.95 -12.98
N TYR A 52 -7.79 0.28 -13.23
CA TYR A 52 -7.78 1.35 -12.23
C TYR A 52 -8.66 1.00 -11.01
N VAL A 53 -9.88 0.49 -11.22
CA VAL A 53 -10.77 0.09 -10.11
C VAL A 53 -10.12 -0.99 -9.26
N CYS A 54 -9.54 -2.01 -9.87
CA CYS A 54 -8.81 -3.06 -9.16
C CYS A 54 -7.62 -2.51 -8.35
N ALA A 55 -6.80 -1.64 -8.96
CA ALA A 55 -5.66 -1.02 -8.29
C ALA A 55 -6.11 -0.16 -7.08
N MET A 56 -7.16 0.64 -7.25
CA MET A 56 -7.70 1.49 -6.19
C MET A 56 -8.31 0.67 -5.05
N LEU A 57 -9.00 -0.42 -5.34
CA LEU A 57 -9.53 -1.33 -4.32
C LEU A 57 -8.41 -1.95 -3.49
N ASN A 58 -7.36 -2.45 -4.15
CA ASN A 58 -6.20 -3.03 -3.46
C ASN A 58 -5.51 -1.98 -2.57
N SER A 59 -5.34 -0.75 -3.07
CA SER A 59 -4.77 0.34 -2.27
C SER A 59 -5.60 0.63 -1.02
N LYS A 60 -6.94 0.71 -1.14
CA LYS A 60 -7.86 0.94 0.00
C LYS A 60 -7.81 -0.18 1.03
N VAL A 61 -7.86 -1.44 0.58
CA VAL A 61 -7.74 -2.59 1.48
C VAL A 61 -6.40 -2.54 2.22
N GLN A 62 -5.31 -2.20 1.51
CA GLN A 62 -4.00 -2.07 2.13
C GLN A 62 -3.95 -0.92 3.14
N THR A 63 -4.61 0.22 2.89
CA THR A 63 -4.73 1.31 3.86
C THR A 63 -5.38 0.84 5.17
N GLU A 64 -6.45 0.04 5.08
CA GLU A 64 -7.10 -0.53 6.26
C GLU A 64 -6.18 -1.50 7.02
N VAL A 65 -5.41 -2.32 6.30
CA VAL A 65 -4.39 -3.21 6.90
C VAL A 65 -3.33 -2.41 7.64
N VAL A 66 -2.79 -1.35 7.03
CA VAL A 66 -1.80 -0.46 7.66
C VAL A 66 -2.38 0.19 8.92
N ALA A 67 -3.62 0.69 8.86
CA ALA A 67 -4.29 1.29 10.01
C ALA A 67 -4.40 0.31 11.19
N LEU A 68 -4.85 -0.93 10.93
CA LEU A 68 -4.95 -1.97 11.96
C LEU A 68 -3.59 -2.35 12.56
N LEU A 69 -2.54 -2.38 11.74
CA LEU A 69 -1.18 -2.65 12.19
C LEU A 69 -0.62 -1.52 13.06
N LEU A 70 -0.86 -0.27 12.69
CA LEU A 70 -0.45 0.91 13.43
C LEU A 70 -1.19 1.04 14.77
N ASP A 71 -2.50 0.79 14.79
CA ASP A 71 -3.30 0.76 16.01
C ASP A 71 -2.76 -0.28 17.00
N LYS A 72 -2.28 -1.42 16.51
CA LYS A 72 -1.67 -2.45 17.33
C LYS A 72 -0.24 -2.11 17.78
N LEU A 73 0.56 -1.48 16.92
CA LEU A 73 1.94 -1.09 17.22
C LEU A 73 2.00 0.09 18.19
N GLY A 74 1.05 1.02 18.10
CA GLY A 74 0.90 2.19 18.97
C GLY A 74 1.73 3.40 18.56
N TYR A 75 2.49 3.33 17.46
CA TYR A 75 3.24 4.43 16.86
C TYR A 75 3.47 4.17 15.37
N VAL A 76 3.87 5.20 14.64
CA VAL A 76 4.28 5.09 13.23
C VAL A 76 5.80 4.88 13.18
N PRO A 77 6.30 3.74 12.67
CA PRO A 77 7.73 3.49 12.58
C PRO A 77 8.35 4.32 11.47
N GLU A 78 9.65 4.60 11.58
CA GLU A 78 10.40 5.25 10.53
C GLU A 78 10.57 4.28 9.35
N VAL A 79 10.11 4.70 8.18
CA VAL A 79 10.33 3.98 6.92
C VAL A 79 11.32 4.82 6.14
N GLN A 80 12.56 4.34 6.04
CA GLN A 80 13.54 4.99 5.18
C GLN A 80 12.91 5.12 3.79
N ALA A 81 12.74 6.35 3.33
CA ALA A 81 12.54 6.58 1.91
C ALA A 81 13.78 6.00 1.24
N GLU A 82 13.61 5.16 0.22
CA GLU A 82 14.72 4.82 -0.65
C GLU A 82 15.24 6.14 -1.20
N THR A 83 16.27 6.69 -0.55
CA THR A 83 17.03 7.79 -1.11
C THR A 83 17.61 7.20 -2.38
N SER A 84 17.07 7.62 -3.52
CA SER A 84 17.79 7.55 -4.80
C SER A 84 19.14 8.20 -4.53
N SER A 85 20.13 7.36 -4.25
CA SER A 85 21.52 7.75 -4.21
C SER A 85 21.93 7.87 -5.66
N ASP A 86 21.51 8.96 -6.30
CA ASP A 86 22.05 9.36 -7.60
C ASP A 86 23.43 9.98 -7.33
N ASP A 87 24.44 9.25 -7.79
CA ASP A 87 25.85 9.63 -7.95
C ASP A 87 26.04 10.92 -8.78
#